data_AF-A0A1Q7IFY8-F1
#
_entry.id   AF-A0A1Q7IFY8-F1
#
_cell.length_a   1.000
_cell.length_b   1.000
_cell.length_c   1.000
_cell.angle_alpha   90.00
_cell.angle_beta   90.00
_cell.angle_gamma   90.00
#
_symmetry.space_group_name_H-M   'P 1'
#
loop_
_entity.id
_entity.type
_entity.pdbx_description
1 polymer ?
#
loop_
_entity_poly.entity_id
_entity_poly.type
_entity_poly.pdbx_seq_one_letter_code
_entity_poly.pdbx_strand_id
1 'polypeptide(L)'
;MSVIAEAIPALAEHLLAARPGRVYREAVAVIERPLLAHALAITGGNQLQAARLLGMNRNTLHKRCRELGLIESRPRRISTGKS
;
A
#
# COMPACT_ATOMS: atom_id res chain seq x y z
N MET A 1 10.40 24.19 3.37
CA MET A 1 10.96 22.87 3.69
C MET A 1 9.81 21.89 3.86
N SER A 2 9.97 20.62 3.45
CA SER A 2 8.91 19.61 3.58
C SER A 2 9.06 18.87 4.91
N VAL A 3 8.04 18.90 5.77
CA VAL A 3 8.03 18.21 7.08
C VAL A 3 8.35 16.72 6.94
N ILE A 4 7.86 16.08 5.86
CA ILE A 4 8.15 14.67 5.61
C ILE A 4 9.65 14.47 5.33
N ALA A 5 10.27 15.34 4.54
CA ALA A 5 11.68 15.23 4.18
C ALA A 5 12.59 15.35 5.41
N GLU A 6 12.24 16.23 6.36
CA GLU A 6 12.97 16.40 7.62
C GLU A 6 12.88 15.16 8.53
N ALA A 7 11.79 14.39 8.44
CA ALA A 7 11.60 13.17 9.22
C ALA A 7 12.29 11.92 8.61
N ILE A 8 12.67 11.95 7.32
CA ILE A 8 13.24 10.77 6.64
C ILE A 8 14.55 10.29 7.27
N PRO A 9 15.55 11.15 7.60
CA PRO A 9 16.79 10.68 8.22
C PRO A 9 16.54 9.94 9.54
N ALA A 10 15.69 10.50 10.42
CA ALA A 10 15.35 9.88 11.70
C ALA A 10 14.65 8.52 11.51
N LEU A 11 13.73 8.42 10.55
CA LEU A 11 13.11 7.13 10.19
C LEU A 11 14.14 6.12 9.68
N ALA A 12 15.07 6.55 8.83
CA ALA A 12 16.10 5.69 8.26
C ALA A 12 17.03 5.15 9.35
N GLU A 13 17.50 6.00 10.27
CA GLU A 13 18.33 5.60 11.41
C GLU A 13 17.61 4.58 12.29
N HIS A 14 16.34 4.83 12.63
CA HIS A 14 15.53 3.91 13.40
C HIS A 14 15.41 2.52 12.72
N LEU A 15 15.12 2.51 11.42
CA LEU A 15 14.97 1.27 10.66
C LEU A 15 16.29 0.53 10.46
N LEU A 16 17.40 1.25 10.29
CA LEU A 16 18.75 0.66 10.22
C LEU A 16 19.09 -0.08 11.51
N ALA A 17 18.77 0.50 12.66
CA ALA A 17 19.00 -0.12 13.97
C ALA A 17 18.08 -1.33 14.22
N ALA A 18 16.79 -1.23 13.85
CA ALA A 18 15.80 -2.26 14.19
C ALA A 18 15.70 -3.41 13.17
N ARG A 19 15.95 -3.14 11.88
CA ARG A 19 15.60 -4.01 10.74
C ARG A 19 16.67 -3.95 9.64
N PRO A 20 17.95 -4.28 9.94
CA PRO A 20 19.01 -4.24 8.94
C PRO A 20 18.66 -5.10 7.72
N GLY A 21 18.98 -4.61 6.52
CA GLY A 21 18.67 -5.25 5.24
C GLY A 21 17.21 -5.13 4.76
N ARG A 22 16.29 -4.56 5.56
CA ARG A 22 14.89 -4.31 5.15
C ARG A 22 14.50 -2.84 5.09
N VAL A 23 15.43 -1.93 5.39
CA VAL A 23 15.21 -0.48 5.54
C VAL A 23 14.43 0.11 4.36
N TYR A 24 14.89 -0.09 3.13
CA TYR A 24 14.22 0.47 1.94
C TYR A 24 12.76 0.00 1.84
N ARG A 25 12.52 -1.30 1.99
CA ARG A 25 11.17 -1.88 1.89
C ARG A 25 10.24 -1.34 2.98
N GLU A 26 10.72 -1.26 4.22
CA GLU A 26 9.95 -0.78 5.36
C GLU A 26 9.66 0.73 5.24
N ALA A 27 10.67 1.54 4.86
CA ALA A 27 10.50 2.97 4.65
C ALA A 27 9.49 3.27 3.52
N VAL A 28 9.57 2.56 2.40
CA VAL A 28 8.58 2.68 1.32
C VAL A 28 7.19 2.29 1.81
N ALA A 29 7.06 1.21 2.60
CA ALA A 29 5.78 0.78 3.14
C ALA A 29 5.15 1.82 4.10
N VAL A 30 5.96 2.51 4.90
CA VAL A 30 5.52 3.59 5.80
C VAL A 30 4.84 4.72 5.02
N ILE A 31 5.35 5.04 3.83
CA ILE A 31 4.80 6.12 2.98
C ILE A 31 3.61 5.60 2.16
N GLU A 32 3.75 4.45 1.51
CA GLU A 32 2.74 3.96 0.59
C GLU A 32 1.47 3.50 1.31
N ARG A 33 1.57 2.90 2.49
CA ARG A 33 0.38 2.39 3.20
C ARG A 33 -0.67 3.47 3.48
N PRO A 34 -0.33 4.64 4.07
CA PRO A 34 -1.30 5.71 4.27
C PRO A 34 -1.75 6.33 2.94
N LEU A 35 -0.87 6.49 1.94
CA LEU A 35 -1.24 7.02 0.62
C LEU A 35 -2.31 6.16 -0.07
N LEU A 36 -2.07 4.85 -0.16
CA LEU A 36 -2.98 3.90 -0.80
C LEU A 36 -4.28 3.74 -0.02
N ALA A 37 -4.21 3.68 1.32
CA ALA A 37 -5.40 3.62 2.16
C ALA A 37 -6.29 4.86 1.97
N HIS A 38 -5.69 6.05 1.91
CA HIS A 38 -6.43 7.29 1.69
C HIS A 38 -7.11 7.34 0.32
N ALA A 39 -6.40 6.94 -0.74
CA ALA A 39 -6.98 6.86 -2.08
C ALA A 39 -8.15 5.86 -2.15
N LEU A 40 -8.02 4.70 -1.51
CA LEU A 40 -9.11 3.72 -1.40
C LEU A 40 -10.30 4.27 -0.62
N ALA A 41 -10.07 5.02 0.46
CA ALA A 41 -11.14 5.62 1.25
C ALA A 41 -11.93 6.65 0.42
N ILE A 42 -11.24 7.54 -0.31
CA ILE A 42 -11.88 8.54 -1.17
C ILE A 42 -12.72 7.89 -2.27
N THR A 43 -12.29 6.75 -2.82
CA THR A 43 -13.00 6.06 -3.91
C THR A 43 -13.96 4.97 -3.42
N GLY A 44 -14.22 4.87 -2.12
CA GLY A 44 -15.11 3.83 -1.56
C GLY A 44 -14.62 2.40 -1.83
N GLY A 45 -13.30 2.18 -1.88
CA GLY A 45 -12.68 0.90 -2.17
C GLY A 45 -12.57 0.55 -3.66
N ASN A 46 -13.01 1.44 -4.56
CA ASN A 46 -12.86 1.23 -6.00
C ASN A 46 -11.39 1.35 -6.43
N GLN A 47 -10.72 0.20 -6.58
CA GLN A 47 -9.30 0.12 -6.93
C GLN A 47 -8.98 0.70 -8.30
N LEU A 48 -9.90 0.63 -9.28
CA LEU A 48 -9.67 1.22 -10.60
C LEU A 48 -9.65 2.74 -10.51
N GLN A 49 -10.60 3.32 -9.78
CA GLN A 49 -10.64 4.77 -9.55
C GLN A 49 -9.46 5.22 -8.69
N ALA A 50 -9.10 4.50 -7.64
CA ALA A 50 -7.95 4.82 -6.79
C ALA A 50 -6.64 4.81 -7.60
N ALA A 51 -6.48 3.83 -8.50
CA ALA A 51 -5.30 3.72 -9.34
C ALA A 51 -5.22 4.88 -10.34
N ARG A 52 -6.36 5.28 -10.93
CA ARG A 52 -6.44 6.48 -11.78
C ARG A 52 -6.11 7.76 -11.01
N LEU A 53 -6.66 7.92 -9.79
CA LEU A 53 -6.40 9.06 -8.93
C LEU A 53 -4.89 9.21 -8.61
N LEU A 54 -4.22 8.08 -8.37
CA LEU A 54 -2.79 8.03 -8.08
C LEU A 54 -1.89 7.99 -9.33
N GLY A 55 -2.46 7.98 -10.54
CA GLY A 55 -1.69 7.91 -11.78
C GLY A 55 -0.90 6.61 -11.96
N MET A 56 -1.38 5.50 -11.40
CA MET A 56 -0.69 4.21 -11.44
C MET A 56 -1.53 3.11 -12.08
N ASN A 57 -0.87 2.03 -12.50
CA ASN A 57 -1.56 0.85 -13.01
C ASN A 57 -2.39 0.18 -11.89
N ARG A 58 -3.66 -0.16 -12.17
CA ARG A 58 -4.56 -0.85 -11.23
C ARG A 58 -4.01 -2.18 -10.72
N ASN A 59 -3.30 -2.93 -11.55
CA ASN A 59 -2.67 -4.19 -11.13
C ASN A 59 -1.53 -3.94 -10.14
N THR A 60 -0.76 -2.88 -10.33
CA THR A 60 0.26 -2.45 -9.37
C THR A 60 -0.38 -2.03 -8.05
N LEU A 61 -1.44 -1.20 -8.10
CA LEU A 61 -2.17 -0.79 -6.90
C LEU A 61 -2.70 -2.01 -6.14
N HIS A 62 -3.34 -2.95 -6.86
CA HIS A 62 -3.86 -4.18 -6.27
C HIS A 62 -2.76 -4.98 -5.57
N LYS A 63 -1.62 -5.20 -6.24
CA LYS A 63 -0.49 -5.94 -5.69
C LYS A 63 0.04 -5.26 -4.42
N ARG A 64 0.25 -3.94 -4.45
CA ARG A 64 0.74 -3.17 -3.29
C ARG A 64 -0.25 -3.16 -2.13
N CYS A 65 -1.54 -2.96 -2.41
CA CYS A 65 -2.58 -3.02 -1.38
C CYS A 65 -2.63 -4.39 -0.70
N ARG A 66 -2.47 -5.49 -1.45
CA ARG A 66 -2.39 -6.83 -0.88
C ARG A 66 -1.13 -7.03 -0.03
N GLU A 67 0.04 -6.60 -0.53
CA GLU A 67 1.32 -6.68 0.20
C GLU A 67 1.31 -5.88 1.51
N LEU A 68 0.57 -4.78 1.55
CA LEU A 68 0.44 -3.88 2.71
C LEU A 68 -0.77 -4.21 3.61
N GLY A 69 -1.50 -5.29 3.30
CA GLY A 69 -2.65 -5.74 4.08
C GLY A 69 -3.85 -4.80 4.05
N LEU A 70 -4.02 -4.03 2.98
CA LEU A 70 -5.13 -3.08 2.79
C LEU A 70 -6.36 -3.71 2.12
N ILE A 71 -6.18 -4.86 1.45
CA ILE A 71 -7.26 -5.61 0.83
C ILE A 71 -7.08 -7.10 1.08
N GLU A 72 -8.17 -7.79 1.33
CA GLU A 72 -8.16 -9.25 1.45
C GLU A 72 -8.12 -9.92 0.08
N SER A 73 -7.39 -11.03 0.01
CA SER A 73 -7.52 -11.93 -1.14
C SER A 73 -8.82 -12.69 -0.98
N ARG A 74 -9.90 -12.21 -1.59
CA ARG A 74 -11.18 -12.92 -1.53
C ARG A 74 -10.95 -14.36 -2.02
N PRO A 75 -11.25 -15.40 -1.23
CA PRO A 75 -11.09 -16.77 -1.68
C PRO A 75 -11.93 -16.96 -2.95
N ARG A 76 -11.39 -17.65 -3.96
CA ARG A 76 -12.14 -17.96 -5.18
C ARG A 76 -13.45 -18.60 -4.76
N ARG A 77 -14.58 -17.93 -5.03
CA ARG A 77 -15.90 -18.53 -4.85
C ARG A 77 -15.92 -19.74 -5.79
N ILE A 78 -15.93 -20.94 -5.21
CA ILE A 78 -16.23 -22.15 -5.96
C ILE A 78 -17.68 -21.95 -6.39
N SER A 79 -17.92 -21.73 -7.69
CA SER A 79 -19.25 -21.80 -8.24
C SER A 79 -19.68 -23.26 -8.15
N THR A 80 -20.30 -23.64 -7.04
CA THR A 80 -21.12 -24.84 -6.99
C THR A 80 -22.29 -24.57 -7.91
N GLY A 81 -22.18 -25.02 -9.16
CA GLY A 81 -23.34 -25.20 -10.02
C GLY A 81 -24.29 -26.14 -9.31
N LYS A 82 -25.53 -25.69 -9.09
CA LYS A 82 -26.65 -26.59 -8.89
C LYS A 82 -27.96 -25.89 -9.26
N SER A 83 -28.75 -26.68 -10.01
CA SER A 83 -30.14 -26.53 -10.42
C SER A 83 -30.38 -25.76 -11.72
#